data_AF-A0A915M5D4-F1
#
_entry.id   AF-A0A915M5D4-F1
#
_cell.length_a   1.000
_cell.length_b   1.000
_cell.length_c   1.000
_cell.angle_alpha   90.00
_cell.angle_beta   90.00
_cell.angle_gamma   90.00
#
_symmetry.space_group_name_H-M   'P 1'
#
loop_
_entity.id
_entity.type
_entity.pdbx_description
1 polymer ?
#
loop_
_entity_poly.entity_id
_entity_poly.type
_entity_poly.pdbx_seq_one_letter_code
_entity_poly.pdbx_strand_id
1 'polypeptide(L)'
;MDDIPMVDDERQPNQLEKTKNAKPALPLPEQEDREEKARLISQILELQNTLQDLSQRVESVREESLKLSSENIVLGKYIRNLIGSSSLFQPTNSTANTPKEPNE
;
A
#
# COMPACT_ATOMS: atom_id res chain seq x y z
N MET A 1 -92.37 8.94 2.41
CA MET A 1 -92.02 8.48 1.06
C MET A 1 -91.11 9.56 0.52
N ASP A 2 -89.82 9.30 0.56
CA ASP A 2 -88.76 10.21 0.11
C ASP A 2 -88.70 10.20 -1.41
N ASP A 3 -89.04 11.31 -2.05
CA ASP A 3 -88.82 11.50 -3.49
C ASP A 3 -87.34 11.81 -3.72
N ILE A 4 -86.63 10.80 -4.22
CA ILE A 4 -85.22 10.88 -4.60
C ILE A 4 -85.14 11.71 -5.89
N PRO A 5 -84.42 12.86 -5.91
CA PRO A 5 -84.25 13.63 -7.13
C PRO A 5 -83.30 12.89 -8.08
N MET A 6 -83.79 12.60 -9.30
CA MET A 6 -82.95 12.28 -10.46
C MET A 6 -82.03 13.47 -10.74
N VAL A 7 -80.79 13.40 -10.30
CA VAL A 7 -79.69 14.22 -10.84
C VAL A 7 -79.23 13.54 -12.11
N ASP A 8 -79.28 14.30 -13.21
CA ASP A 8 -78.79 13.92 -14.53
C ASP A 8 -77.42 13.24 -14.45
N ASP A 9 -77.33 12.09 -15.13
CA ASP A 9 -76.09 11.33 -15.36
C ASP A 9 -75.21 12.09 -16.37
N GLU A 10 -74.74 13.26 -15.97
CA GLU A 10 -73.63 13.97 -16.59
C GLU A 10 -72.36 13.17 -16.27
N ARG A 11 -72.08 12.19 -17.12
CA ARG A 11 -70.80 11.46 -17.18
C ARG A 11 -69.63 12.44 -17.03
N GLN A 12 -69.05 12.49 -15.84
CA GLN A 12 -67.82 13.25 -15.62
C GLN A 12 -66.74 12.68 -16.55
N PRO A 13 -66.10 13.51 -17.40
CA PRO A 13 -64.96 13.06 -18.16
C PRO A 13 -63.85 12.68 -17.18
N ASN A 14 -63.40 11.43 -17.27
CA ASN A 14 -62.32 10.82 -16.51
C ASN A 14 -61.21 11.83 -16.13
N GLN A 15 -61.12 12.19 -14.85
CA GLN A 15 -60.02 13.00 -14.30
C GLN A 15 -58.67 12.24 -14.22
N LEU A 16 -58.44 11.25 -15.08
CA LEU A 16 -57.20 10.47 -15.17
C LEU A 16 -56.16 11.08 -16.13
N GLU A 17 -56.47 12.21 -16.75
CA GLU A 17 -55.63 12.86 -17.77
C GLU A 17 -54.90 14.11 -17.23
N LYS A 18 -54.44 14.10 -15.97
CA LYS A 18 -53.70 15.25 -15.41
C LYS A 18 -52.45 14.93 -14.59
N THR A 19 -51.76 13.82 -14.87
CA THR A 19 -50.41 13.59 -14.31
C THR A 19 -49.56 12.71 -15.23
N LYS A 20 -49.25 13.16 -16.45
CA LYS A 20 -48.20 12.52 -17.27
C LYS A 20 -46.95 13.39 -17.46
N ASN A 21 -46.80 14.39 -16.60
CA ASN A 21 -45.59 15.19 -16.54
C ASN A 21 -44.78 14.71 -15.34
N ALA A 22 -44.43 13.41 -15.33
CA ALA A 22 -43.43 12.90 -14.42
C ALA A 22 -42.13 13.61 -14.79
N LYS A 23 -41.73 14.60 -13.97
CA LYS A 23 -40.39 15.18 -14.05
C LYS A 23 -39.40 14.01 -14.03
N PRO A 24 -38.39 13.98 -14.91
CA PRO A 24 -37.30 13.02 -14.78
C PRO A 24 -36.84 13.04 -13.32
N ALA A 25 -36.78 11.88 -12.67
CA ALA A 25 -36.28 11.78 -11.32
C ALA A 25 -34.84 12.30 -11.35
N LEU A 26 -34.64 13.54 -10.92
CA LEU A 26 -33.31 14.03 -10.62
C LEU A 26 -32.74 13.10 -9.54
N PRO A 27 -31.47 12.71 -9.63
CA PRO A 27 -30.82 11.95 -8.57
C PRO A 27 -31.10 12.65 -7.25
N LEU A 28 -31.63 11.90 -6.29
CA LEU A 28 -31.74 12.41 -4.92
C LEU A 28 -30.30 12.75 -4.47
N PRO A 29 -30.07 13.87 -3.76
CA PRO A 29 -28.72 14.25 -3.31
C PRO A 29 -28.02 13.14 -2.52
N GLU A 30 -28.79 12.32 -1.80
CA GLU A 30 -28.35 11.10 -1.12
C GLU A 30 -27.71 10.03 -2.04
N GLN A 31 -28.12 9.96 -3.32
CA GLN A 31 -27.57 9.02 -4.30
C GLN A 31 -26.23 9.51 -4.84
N GLU A 32 -26.10 10.81 -5.10
CA GLU A 32 -24.83 11.42 -5.51
C GLU A 32 -23.77 11.31 -4.39
N ASP A 33 -24.17 11.55 -3.15
CA ASP A 33 -23.32 11.32 -1.96
C ASP A 33 -22.88 9.85 -1.81
N ARG A 34 -23.75 8.89 -2.17
CA ARG A 34 -23.40 7.46 -2.15
C ARG A 34 -22.41 7.10 -3.24
N GLU A 35 -22.57 7.65 -4.43
CA GLU A 35 -21.67 7.42 -5.56
C GLU A 35 -20.28 8.05 -5.30
N GLU A 36 -20.23 9.21 -4.67
CA GLU A 36 -18.96 9.83 -4.26
C GLU A 36 -18.27 9.03 -3.16
N LYS A 37 -19.00 8.58 -2.14
CA LYS A 37 -18.48 7.66 -1.11
C LYS A 37 -17.97 6.35 -1.73
N ALA A 38 -18.69 5.77 -2.70
CA ALA A 38 -18.26 4.57 -3.41
C ALA A 38 -16.95 4.80 -4.18
N ARG A 39 -16.80 5.94 -4.86
CA ARG A 39 -15.54 6.32 -5.53
C ARG A 39 -14.38 6.48 -4.54
N LEU A 40 -14.63 7.11 -3.40
CA LEU A 40 -13.62 7.27 -2.34
C LEU A 40 -13.18 5.91 -1.78
N ILE A 41 -14.13 5.00 -1.55
CA ILE A 41 -13.85 3.64 -1.07
C ILE A 41 -12.98 2.89 -2.08
N SER A 42 -13.29 2.95 -3.38
CA SER A 42 -12.46 2.32 -4.42
C SER A 42 -11.03 2.86 -4.42
N GLN A 43 -10.86 4.19 -4.32
CA GLN A 43 -9.52 4.78 -4.26
C GLN A 43 -8.75 4.35 -3.00
N ILE A 44 -9.42 4.28 -1.85
CA ILE A 44 -8.81 3.79 -0.61
C ILE A 44 -8.36 2.34 -0.77
N LEU A 45 -9.19 1.49 -1.38
CA LEU A 45 -8.85 0.08 -1.62
C LEU A 45 -7.65 -0.08 -2.57
N GLU A 46 -7.60 0.70 -3.65
CA GLU A 46 -6.46 0.71 -4.57
C GLU A 46 -5.17 1.19 -3.89
N LEU A 47 -5.26 2.24 -3.07
CA LEU A 47 -4.12 2.73 -2.28
C LEU A 47 -3.65 1.71 -1.24
N GLN A 48 -4.58 1.04 -0.55
CA GLN A 48 -4.26 -0.03 0.38
C GLN A 48 -3.56 -1.20 -0.31
N ASN A 49 -4.03 -1.59 -1.49
CA ASN A 49 -3.40 -2.63 -2.29
C ASN A 49 -1.96 -2.24 -2.69
N THR A 50 -1.79 -1.03 -3.23
CA THR A 50 -0.47 -0.50 -3.59
C THR A 50 0.49 -0.41 -2.40
N LEU A 51 -0.01 0.02 -1.24
CA LEU A 51 0.78 0.11 -0.01
C LEU A 51 1.19 -1.26 0.50
N GLN A 52 0.28 -2.25 0.43
CA GLN A 52 0.57 -3.62 0.82
C GLN A 52 1.65 -4.24 -0.08
N ASP A 53 1.54 -4.06 -1.40
CA ASP A 53 2.54 -4.51 -2.36
C ASP A 53 3.91 -3.86 -2.11
N LEU A 54 3.94 -2.55 -1.85
CA LEU A 54 5.17 -1.84 -1.52
C LEU A 54 5.76 -2.33 -0.20
N SER A 55 4.92 -2.55 0.82
CA SER A 55 5.35 -3.08 2.12
C SER A 55 5.97 -4.46 1.98
N GLN A 56 5.37 -5.34 1.18
CA GLN A 56 5.92 -6.67 0.91
C GLN A 56 7.26 -6.59 0.17
N ARG A 57 7.37 -5.73 -0.85
CA ARG A 57 8.64 -5.50 -1.56
C ARG A 57 9.74 -4.99 -0.64
N VAL A 58 9.41 -4.08 0.27
CA VAL A 58 10.37 -3.58 1.27
C VAL A 58 10.83 -4.71 2.18
N GLU A 59 9.92 -5.59 2.61
CA GLU A 59 10.29 -6.75 3.44
C GLU A 59 11.21 -7.71 2.68
N SER A 60 10.90 -8.03 1.41
CA SER A 60 11.77 -8.86 0.58
C SER A 60 13.17 -8.26 0.38
N VAL A 61 13.25 -6.93 0.18
CA VAL A 61 14.54 -6.23 0.06
C VAL A 61 15.31 -6.27 1.38
N ARG A 62 14.64 -6.13 2.53
CA ARG A 62 15.30 -6.28 3.84
C ARG A 62 15.86 -7.68 4.03
N GLU A 63 15.09 -8.71 3.69
CA GLU A 63 15.52 -10.10 3.83
C GLU A 63 16.75 -10.39 2.95
N GLU A 64 16.74 -9.95 1.69
CA GLU A 64 17.88 -10.09 0.79
C GLU A 64 19.11 -9.33 1.31
N SER A 65 18.91 -8.10 1.80
CA SER A 65 19.98 -7.30 2.40
C SER A 65 20.60 -8.00 3.62
N LEU A 66 19.77 -8.59 4.50
CA LEU A 66 20.22 -9.35 5.66
C LEU A 66 21.04 -10.58 5.23
N LYS A 67 20.56 -11.32 4.23
CA LYS A 67 21.26 -12.48 3.69
C LYS A 67 22.63 -12.09 3.15
N LEU A 68 22.71 -11.06 2.31
CA LEU A 68 23.97 -10.56 1.77
C LEU A 68 24.92 -10.09 2.88
N SER A 69 24.40 -9.42 3.90
CA SER A 69 25.20 -9.01 5.07
C SER A 69 25.78 -10.23 5.80
N SER A 70 24.97 -11.27 6.03
CA SER A 70 25.41 -12.50 6.69
C SER A 70 26.48 -13.25 5.88
N GLU A 71 26.33 -13.32 4.56
CA GLU A 71 27.29 -13.96 3.67
C GLU A 71 28.60 -13.18 3.63
N ASN A 72 28.53 -11.85 3.55
CA ASN A 72 29.71 -10.99 3.58
C ASN A 72 30.49 -11.14 4.89
N ILE A 73 29.80 -11.27 6.04
CA ILE A 73 30.45 -11.56 7.33
C ILE A 73 31.22 -12.89 7.29
N VAL A 74 30.60 -13.94 6.74
CA VAL A 74 31.22 -15.27 6.63
C VAL A 74 32.43 -15.22 5.69
N LEU A 75 32.31 -14.59 4.53
CA LEU A 75 33.40 -14.41 3.57
C LEU A 75 34.55 -13.58 4.18
N GLY A 76 34.25 -12.49 4.88
CA GLY A 76 35.25 -11.67 5.57
C GLY A 76 35.97 -12.45 6.67
N LYS A 77 35.28 -13.34 7.40
CA LYS A 77 35.92 -14.26 8.34
C LYS A 77 36.82 -15.27 7.62
N TYR A 78 36.37 -15.83 6.51
CA TYR A 78 37.17 -16.78 5.72
C TYR A 78 38.47 -16.13 5.22
N ILE A 79 38.38 -14.92 4.67
CA ILE A 79 39.56 -14.15 4.23
C ILE A 79 40.49 -13.86 5.41
N ARG A 80 39.97 -13.40 6.56
CA ARG A 80 40.80 -13.15 7.75
C ARG A 80 41.49 -14.42 8.25
N ASN A 81 40.79 -15.55 8.26
CA ASN A 81 41.38 -16.82 8.66
C ASN A 81 42.49 -17.25 7.69
N LEU A 82 42.29 -17.02 6.39
CA LEU A 82 43.30 -17.32 5.37
C LEU A 82 44.54 -16.43 5.50
N ILE A 83 44.35 -15.13 5.72
CA ILE A 83 45.44 -14.16 5.97
C ILE A 83 46.19 -14.53 7.26
N GLY A 84 45.49 -14.84 8.34
CA GLY A 84 46.10 -15.20 9.62
C GLY A 84 46.80 -16.56 9.63
N SER A 85 46.33 -17.51 8.83
CA SER A 85 46.96 -18.83 8.70
C SER A 85 48.13 -18.85 7.70
N SER A 86 48.22 -17.85 6.83
CA SER A 86 49.34 -17.74 5.90
C SER A 86 50.49 -16.95 6.52
N SER A 87 51.66 -17.58 6.58
CA SER A 87 52.89 -16.98 7.11
C SER A 87 53.36 -15.74 6.33
N LEU A 88 52.76 -15.47 5.16
CA LEU A 88 53.10 -14.35 4.28
C LEU A 88 52.60 -12.99 4.80
N PHE A 89 51.62 -12.97 5.71
CA PHE A 89 51.04 -11.74 6.27
C PHE A 89 51.36 -11.54 7.76
N GLN A 90 52.32 -12.27 8.31
CA GLN A 90 52.84 -11.94 9.64
C GLN A 90 53.36 -10.50 9.61
N PRO A 91 52.92 -9.62 10.54
CA PRO A 91 53.51 -8.30 10.65
C PRO A 91 55.01 -8.48 10.84
N THR A 92 55.81 -7.87 9.96
CA THR A 92 57.26 -7.83 10.09
C THR A 92 57.60 -6.94 11.29
N ASN A 93 57.36 -7.44 12.50
CA ASN A 93 58.09 -7.00 13.68
C ASN A 93 59.50 -7.62 13.60
N SER A 94 60.18 -7.37 12.48
CA SER A 94 61.61 -7.58 12.34
C SER A 94 62.26 -6.43 13.09
N THR A 95 62.38 -6.61 14.41
CA THR A 95 63.47 -6.10 15.24
C THR A 95 64.13 -4.83 14.70
N ALA A 96 63.70 -3.67 15.20
CA ALA A 96 64.64 -2.58 15.44
C ALA A 96 65.59 -3.00 16.60
N ASN A 97 66.36 -4.08 16.40
CA ASN A 97 67.58 -4.30 17.15
C ASN A 97 68.63 -3.43 16.45
N THR A 98 68.67 -2.15 16.81
CA THR A 98 69.87 -1.34 16.64
C THR A 98 70.98 -2.07 17.39
N PRO A 99 72.06 -2.51 16.72
CA PRO A 99 73.20 -3.11 17.38
C PRO A 99 73.77 -2.15 18.42
N LYS A 100 74.08 -2.69 19.60
CA LYS A 100 74.85 -2.02 20.64
C LYS A 100 76.12 -1.43 20.02
N GLU A 101 76.38 -0.14 20.22
CA GLU A 101 77.74 0.37 20.16
C GLU A 101 78.55 -0.24 21.32
N PRO A 102 79.68 -0.91 21.05
CA PRO A 102 80.68 -1.14 22.07
C PRO A 102 81.58 0.10 22.18
N ASN A 103 81.81 0.53 23.42
CA ASN A 103 82.89 1.42 23.86
C ASN A 103 84.10 1.49 22.91
N GLU A 104 84.53 2.70 22.54
CA GLU A 104 85.82 3.30 22.95
C GLU A 104 85.83 4.83 22.72
#